data_AF-A0A9P8UUA9-F1
#
_entry.id   AF-A0A9P8UUA9-F1
#
_cell.length_a   1.000
_cell.length_b   1.000
_cell.length_c   1.000
_cell.angle_alpha   90.00
_cell.angle_beta   90.00
_cell.angle_gamma   90.00
#
_symmetry.space_group_name_H-M   'P 1'
#
loop_
_entity.id
_entity.type
_entity.pdbx_description
1 polymer ?
#
loop_
_entity_poly.entity_id
_entity_poly.type
_entity_poly.pdbx_seq_one_letter_code
_entity_poly.pdbx_strand_id
1 'polypeptide(L)'
;MVLYNICYDGRPLFYRLALSDMNIPYADPRHPYYKKSAFDLGDARAGYTANNLKLGYDCLGSIHYVSATLSSPRGDAIAMENCVYIHEQHIFCLRADHIMDGPMNTVTYDEVEPLEWSKVLNPHGTGYISQETIVKKSGGYNLDMTKNRVYKIKNLSSINPVNKKAVAYKIMAPDFQKIVAQQESFNYRRTEFSSHNLFVTKYQPNELTGSNMGS
;
A
#
# COMPACT_ATOMS: atom_id res chain seq x y z
N MET A 1 1.82 14.12 -0.72
CA MET A 1 3.12 13.92 -1.41
C MET A 1 3.00 12.74 -2.36
N VAL A 2 3.62 12.82 -3.54
CA VAL A 2 3.73 11.71 -4.49
C VAL A 2 5.20 11.60 -4.87
N LEU A 3 5.76 10.39 -4.77
CA LEU A 3 7.13 10.09 -5.20
C LEU A 3 7.09 9.48 -6.59
N TYR A 4 7.96 9.94 -7.49
CA TYR A 4 8.08 9.43 -8.85
C TYR A 4 9.51 8.97 -9.14
N ASN A 5 9.66 8.00 -10.04
CA ASN A 5 10.94 7.51 -10.54
C ASN A 5 11.93 7.15 -9.41
N ILE A 6 11.44 6.38 -8.44
CA ILE A 6 12.26 5.92 -7.31
C ILE A 6 13.25 4.90 -7.84
N CYS A 7 14.53 5.23 -7.72
CA CYS A 7 15.65 4.36 -8.05
C CYS A 7 16.55 4.16 -6.84
N TYR A 8 17.24 3.03 -6.80
CA TYR A 8 18.33 2.77 -5.87
C TYR A 8 19.53 2.27 -6.64
N ASP A 9 20.69 2.88 -6.43
CA ASP A 9 21.94 2.54 -7.15
C ASP A 9 21.75 2.49 -8.67
N GLY A 10 21.06 3.51 -9.21
CA GLY A 10 20.75 3.63 -10.64
C GLY A 10 19.69 2.65 -11.16
N ARG A 11 19.15 1.76 -10.34
CA ARG A 11 18.15 0.76 -10.74
C ARG A 11 16.74 1.19 -10.37
N PRO A 12 15.76 1.09 -11.28
CA PRO A 12 14.39 1.47 -10.99
C PRO A 12 13.73 0.52 -9.99
N LEU A 13 12.90 1.06 -9.10
CA LEU A 13 12.13 0.33 -8.10
C LEU A 13 10.62 0.61 -8.23
N PHE A 14 10.24 1.88 -8.21
CA PHE A 14 8.85 2.33 -8.29
C PHE A 14 8.72 3.50 -9.27
N TYR A 15 7.69 3.45 -10.11
CA TYR A 15 7.38 4.55 -11.01
C TYR A 15 6.63 5.65 -10.26
N ARG A 16 5.68 5.24 -9.40
CA ARG A 16 4.86 6.13 -8.59
C ARG A 16 4.53 5.50 -7.25
N LEU A 17 4.78 6.21 -6.16
CA LEU A 17 4.39 5.80 -4.80
C LEU A 17 3.64 6.95 -4.12
N ALA A 18 2.43 6.68 -3.65
CA ALA A 18 1.61 7.67 -2.95
C ALA A 18 0.59 7.03 -2.02
N LEU A 19 0.24 7.76 -0.97
CA LEU A 19 -0.98 7.51 -0.23
C LEU A 19 -2.17 7.90 -1.11
N SER A 20 -2.99 6.93 -1.49
CA SER A 20 -4.07 7.11 -2.47
C SER A 20 -5.44 7.33 -1.86
N ASP A 21 -5.67 6.81 -0.65
CA ASP A 21 -6.93 7.03 0.07
C ASP A 21 -6.76 6.83 1.59
N MET A 22 -7.71 7.37 2.34
CA MET A 22 -7.76 7.34 3.80
C MET A 22 -9.21 7.45 4.25
N ASN A 23 -9.76 6.36 4.80
CA ASN A 23 -11.14 6.35 5.29
C ASN A 23 -11.21 6.28 6.81
N ILE A 24 -12.13 7.07 7.38
CA ILE A 24 -12.40 7.13 8.82
C ILE A 24 -13.91 6.88 9.05
N PRO A 25 -14.34 5.61 9.19
CA PRO A 25 -15.75 5.26 9.40
C PRO A 25 -16.10 5.28 10.89
N TYR A 26 -17.19 5.95 11.25
CA TYR A 26 -17.74 5.91 12.62
C TYR A 26 -18.64 4.69 12.80
N ALA A 27 -18.59 4.08 13.99
CA ALA A 27 -19.33 2.86 14.32
C ALA A 27 -20.61 3.10 15.17
N ASP A 28 -21.00 4.35 15.41
CA ASP A 28 -22.24 4.66 16.14
C ASP A 28 -23.46 4.47 15.22
N PRO A 29 -24.37 3.52 15.51
CA PRO A 29 -25.49 3.21 14.62
C PRO A 29 -26.61 4.25 14.68
N ARG A 30 -26.60 5.18 15.64
CA ARG A 30 -27.68 6.16 15.81
C ARG A 30 -27.64 7.21 14.71
N HIS A 31 -28.80 7.75 14.34
CA HIS A 31 -28.87 8.86 13.38
C HIS A 31 -28.35 10.17 14.01
N PRO A 32 -27.56 11.01 13.31
CA PRO A 32 -27.03 10.83 11.94
C PRO A 32 -25.64 10.18 11.88
N TYR A 33 -25.11 9.68 13.00
CA TYR A 33 -23.69 9.30 13.15
C TYR A 33 -23.24 8.18 12.23
N TYR A 34 -24.12 7.24 11.88
CA TYR A 34 -23.79 6.15 10.92
C TYR A 34 -23.40 6.65 9.52
N LYS A 35 -23.74 7.92 9.18
CA LYS A 35 -23.35 8.56 7.91
C LYS A 35 -21.93 9.12 7.93
N LYS A 36 -21.29 9.19 9.10
CA LYS A 36 -19.93 9.73 9.24
C LYS A 36 -18.92 8.70 8.77
N SER A 37 -18.49 8.84 7.52
CA SER A 37 -17.39 8.07 6.93
C SER A 37 -16.67 9.00 5.95
N ALA A 38 -15.62 9.65 6.44
CA ALA A 38 -14.85 10.63 5.67
C ALA A 38 -13.78 9.92 4.84
N PHE A 39 -13.57 10.39 3.61
CA PHE A 39 -12.44 10.01 2.77
C PHE A 39 -11.49 11.19 2.68
N ASP A 40 -10.57 11.35 3.63
CA ASP A 40 -9.84 12.63 3.78
C ASP A 40 -9.02 13.03 2.54
N LEU A 41 -8.47 12.05 1.82
CA LEU A 41 -7.73 12.30 0.59
C LEU A 41 -8.64 12.65 -0.60
N GLY A 42 -9.83 12.04 -0.69
CA GLY A 42 -10.80 12.29 -1.75
C GLY A 42 -11.67 13.52 -1.50
N ASP A 43 -12.22 13.63 -0.28
CA ASP A 43 -13.20 14.64 0.13
C ASP A 43 -12.51 15.96 0.54
N ALA A 44 -11.47 15.89 1.39
CA ALA A 44 -10.81 17.08 1.94
C ALA A 44 -9.52 17.46 1.20
N ARG A 45 -8.95 16.53 0.40
CA ARG A 45 -7.69 16.66 -0.34
C ARG A 45 -6.50 16.93 0.59
N ALA A 46 -5.74 15.90 0.92
CA ALA A 46 -4.60 16.02 1.86
C ALA A 46 -3.55 17.09 1.51
N GLY A 47 -3.46 17.52 0.25
CA GLY A 47 -2.65 18.67 -0.13
C GLY A 47 -3.20 20.00 0.41
N TYR A 48 -4.52 20.23 0.32
CA TYR A 48 -5.17 21.45 0.80
C TYR A 48 -5.16 21.59 2.32
N THR A 49 -5.13 20.47 3.03
CA THR A 49 -5.17 20.43 4.50
C THR A 49 -3.78 20.30 5.12
N ALA A 50 -2.71 20.38 4.33
CA ALA A 50 -1.36 20.25 4.85
C ALA A 50 -0.95 21.46 5.69
N ASN A 51 -0.38 21.21 6.87
CA ASN A 51 0.13 22.27 7.74
C ASN A 51 1.46 22.81 7.22
N ASN A 52 1.71 24.11 7.41
CA ASN A 52 3.04 24.68 7.21
C ASN A 52 3.94 24.34 8.41
N LEU A 53 4.98 23.53 8.19
CA LEU A 53 5.86 23.04 9.25
C LEU A 53 6.87 24.09 9.69
N LYS A 54 7.16 24.08 10.99
CA LYS A 54 8.14 24.93 11.64
C LYS A 54 9.29 24.12 12.23
N LEU A 55 10.52 24.58 11.94
CA LEU A 55 11.73 24.04 12.55
C LEU A 55 11.68 24.24 14.07
N GLY A 56 12.03 23.20 14.82
CA GLY A 56 12.04 23.22 16.29
C GLY A 56 10.71 22.84 16.95
N TYR A 57 9.60 22.78 16.20
CA TYR A 57 8.30 22.32 16.69
C TYR A 57 7.88 21.03 15.99
N ASP A 58 7.64 21.11 14.68
CA ASP A 58 7.16 19.98 13.88
C ASP A 58 8.32 19.12 13.35
N CYS A 59 9.50 19.70 13.20
CA CYS A 59 10.70 19.02 12.72
C CYS A 59 11.94 19.43 13.53
N LEU A 60 12.73 18.47 14.00
CA LEU A 60 13.98 18.70 14.75
C LEU A 60 15.19 18.25 13.91
N GLY A 61 16.26 19.05 13.88
CA GLY A 61 17.52 18.73 13.18
C GLY A 61 17.80 19.61 11.95
N SER A 62 18.62 19.12 11.01
CA SER A 62 18.86 19.78 9.73
C SER A 62 17.78 19.38 8.72
N ILE A 63 16.89 20.31 8.40
CA ILE A 63 15.67 20.01 7.61
C ILE A 63 15.71 20.72 6.26
N HIS A 64 15.40 19.96 5.21
CA HIS A 64 15.06 20.51 3.90
C HIS A 64 13.55 20.44 3.71
N TYR A 65 12.93 21.60 3.53
CA TYR A 65 11.50 21.72 3.30
C TYR A 65 11.16 21.74 1.81
N VAL A 66 9.99 21.21 1.48
CA VAL A 66 9.39 21.29 0.15
C VAL A 66 8.05 22.00 0.27
N SER A 67 7.89 23.06 -0.51
CA SER A 67 6.66 23.86 -0.59
C SER A 67 5.82 23.43 -1.79
N ALA A 68 4.52 23.66 -1.73
CA ALA A 68 3.58 23.37 -2.81
C ALA A 68 2.81 24.63 -3.25
N THR A 69 2.20 24.58 -4.43
CA THR A 69 1.27 25.60 -4.91
C THR A 69 -0.06 24.94 -5.24
N LEU A 70 -1.14 25.48 -4.69
CA LEU A 70 -2.52 25.02 -4.92
C LEU A 70 -3.35 26.09 -5.63
N SER A 71 -4.52 25.72 -6.15
CA SER A 71 -5.48 26.67 -6.75
C SER A 71 -6.51 27.13 -5.72
N SER A 72 -6.90 28.39 -5.71
CA SER A 72 -8.09 28.84 -4.99
C SER A 72 -9.36 28.41 -5.74
N PRO A 73 -10.55 28.42 -5.10
CA PRO A 73 -11.81 28.28 -5.82
C PRO A 73 -12.05 29.35 -6.89
N ARG A 74 -11.33 30.47 -6.84
CA ARG A 74 -11.35 31.56 -7.82
C ARG A 74 -10.27 31.40 -8.91
N GLY A 75 -9.43 30.37 -8.83
CA GLY A 75 -8.36 30.08 -9.78
C GLY A 75 -6.99 30.69 -9.43
N ASP A 76 -6.88 31.41 -8.32
CA ASP A 76 -5.63 32.05 -7.91
C ASP A 76 -4.62 31.02 -7.35
N ALA A 77 -3.33 31.28 -7.51
CA ALA A 77 -2.30 30.46 -6.87
C ALA A 77 -2.21 30.73 -5.36
N ILE A 78 -2.25 29.68 -4.55
CA ILE A 78 -2.04 29.71 -3.10
C ILE A 78 -0.73 28.97 -2.80
N ALA A 79 0.25 29.68 -2.23
CA ALA A 79 1.49 29.08 -1.78
C ALA A 79 1.29 28.36 -0.44
N MET A 80 1.78 27.13 -0.33
CA MET A 80 1.84 26.35 0.90
C MET A 80 3.31 26.08 1.24
N GLU A 81 3.80 26.73 2.28
CA GLU A 81 5.19 26.63 2.68
C GLU A 81 5.39 25.42 3.61
N ASN A 82 6.40 24.60 3.34
CA ASN A 82 6.86 23.54 4.27
C ASN A 82 5.80 22.47 4.61
N CYS A 83 5.09 21.85 3.68
CA CYS A 83 3.79 21.22 3.94
C CYS A 83 3.71 19.67 4.02
N VAL A 84 4.59 18.98 4.76
CA VAL A 84 4.57 17.48 4.88
C VAL A 84 4.67 16.95 6.32
N TYR A 85 3.56 16.48 6.89
CA TYR A 85 3.53 15.77 8.19
C TYR A 85 2.38 14.75 8.24
N ILE A 86 2.51 13.67 9.02
CA ILE A 86 1.48 12.61 9.13
C ILE A 86 1.35 12.15 10.60
N HIS A 87 0.15 12.28 11.16
CA HIS A 87 -0.34 11.61 12.37
C HIS A 87 -1.88 11.51 12.26
N GLU A 88 -2.49 10.32 12.41
CA GLU A 88 -3.32 9.78 13.52
C GLU A 88 -3.78 8.36 13.08
N GLN A 89 -4.69 7.69 13.80
CA GLN A 89 -5.08 6.30 13.55
C GLN A 89 -6.07 6.17 12.37
N HIS A 90 -5.56 5.77 11.20
CA HIS A 90 -6.32 5.77 9.95
C HIS A 90 -6.13 4.45 9.15
N ILE A 91 -7.13 4.07 8.36
CA ILE A 91 -6.96 2.99 7.37
C ILE A 91 -6.45 3.63 6.08
N PHE A 92 -5.16 3.42 5.84
CA PHE A 92 -4.43 4.00 4.72
C PHE A 92 -4.39 3.06 3.52
N CYS A 93 -4.60 3.60 2.32
CA CYS A 93 -4.30 2.91 1.07
C CYS A 93 -2.99 3.44 0.50
N LEU A 94 -1.93 2.63 0.51
CA LEU A 94 -0.66 2.93 -0.16
C LEU A 94 -0.67 2.34 -1.58
N ARG A 95 -0.69 3.18 -2.61
CA ARG A 95 -0.61 2.75 -4.01
C ARG A 95 0.85 2.75 -4.48
N ALA A 96 1.34 1.58 -4.85
CA ALA A 96 2.69 1.36 -5.38
C ALA A 96 2.64 0.90 -6.84
N ASP A 97 3.06 1.77 -7.75
CA ASP A 97 3.26 1.45 -9.16
C ASP A 97 4.70 0.98 -9.39
N HIS A 98 4.87 -0.33 -9.62
CA HIS A 98 6.17 -0.98 -9.58
C HIS A 98 6.79 -1.14 -10.97
N ILE A 99 8.09 -0.84 -11.06
CA ILE A 99 8.91 -0.98 -12.27
C ILE A 99 10.30 -1.54 -11.94
N MET A 100 10.37 -2.45 -10.97
CA MET A 100 11.61 -3.05 -10.51
C MET A 100 12.38 -3.66 -11.68
N ASP A 101 13.58 -3.15 -11.96
CA ASP A 101 14.41 -3.56 -13.11
C ASP A 101 13.65 -3.56 -14.46
N GLY A 102 12.62 -2.72 -14.61
CA GLY A 102 11.82 -2.62 -15.82
C GLY A 102 10.31 -2.86 -15.59
N PRO A 103 9.50 -2.72 -16.64
CA PRO A 103 8.03 -2.63 -16.53
C PRO A 103 7.35 -3.99 -16.31
N MET A 104 8.06 -5.10 -16.52
CA MET A 104 7.49 -6.45 -16.43
C MET A 104 7.66 -7.00 -15.01
N ASN A 105 6.74 -6.63 -14.13
CA ASN A 105 6.73 -7.12 -12.75
C ASN A 105 5.60 -8.11 -12.50
N THR A 106 5.82 -9.01 -11.56
CA THR A 106 4.90 -10.07 -11.17
C THR A 106 4.78 -10.09 -9.65
N VAL A 107 3.56 -10.07 -9.13
CA VAL A 107 3.31 -10.26 -7.71
C VAL A 107 3.32 -11.77 -7.42
N THR A 108 4.07 -12.17 -6.41
CA THR A 108 4.05 -13.52 -5.85
C THR A 108 3.79 -13.46 -4.36
N TYR A 109 3.43 -14.59 -3.77
CA TYR A 109 3.50 -14.77 -2.33
C TYR A 109 4.21 -16.08 -2.00
N ASP A 110 4.98 -16.05 -0.93
CA ASP A 110 5.62 -17.24 -0.36
C ASP A 110 4.87 -17.65 0.89
N GLU A 111 4.66 -18.95 1.05
CA GLU A 111 4.15 -19.58 2.26
C GLU A 111 5.15 -20.60 2.78
N VAL A 112 5.16 -20.83 4.08
CA VAL A 112 5.96 -21.86 4.72
C VAL A 112 5.03 -22.99 5.13
N GLU A 113 5.35 -24.20 4.70
CA GLU A 113 4.59 -25.41 5.00
C GLU A 113 5.50 -26.49 5.57
N PRO A 114 5.01 -27.33 6.50
CA PRO A 114 5.77 -28.46 6.99
C PRO A 114 6.06 -29.42 5.84
N LEU A 115 7.27 -29.96 5.81
CA LEU A 115 7.63 -30.99 4.85
C LEU A 115 7.04 -32.31 5.34
N GLU A 116 6.35 -33.03 4.46
CA GLU A 116 5.80 -34.35 4.79
C GLU A 116 6.86 -35.29 5.35
N TRP A 117 6.47 -36.12 6.31
CA TRP A 117 7.38 -37.09 6.89
C TRP A 117 7.85 -38.09 5.84
N SER A 118 9.14 -38.39 5.83
CA SER A 118 9.72 -39.35 4.89
C SER A 118 10.92 -40.03 5.51
N LYS A 119 10.98 -41.37 5.44
CA LYS A 119 12.14 -42.15 5.92
C LYS A 119 13.48 -41.71 5.33
N VAL A 120 13.47 -41.11 4.14
CA VAL A 120 14.67 -40.72 3.40
C VAL A 120 14.91 -39.21 3.50
N LEU A 121 13.89 -38.41 3.19
CA LEU A 121 14.05 -36.95 3.02
C LEU A 121 13.81 -36.16 4.32
N ASN A 122 12.91 -36.63 5.18
CA ASN A 122 12.54 -35.95 6.42
C ASN A 122 12.28 -36.96 7.56
N PRO A 123 13.28 -37.79 7.93
CA PRO A 123 13.06 -38.91 8.85
C PRO A 123 12.67 -38.47 10.26
N HIS A 124 13.01 -37.23 10.64
CA HIS A 124 12.73 -36.65 11.94
C HIS A 124 11.51 -35.74 11.98
N GLY A 125 10.84 -35.51 10.84
CA GLY A 125 9.63 -34.68 10.78
C GLY A 125 9.83 -33.20 11.12
N THR A 126 11.07 -32.69 11.11
CA THR A 126 11.40 -31.30 11.46
C THR A 126 11.53 -30.38 10.24
N GLY A 127 11.52 -30.95 9.03
CA GLY A 127 11.63 -30.21 7.79
C GLY A 127 10.42 -29.32 7.50
N TYR A 128 10.67 -28.21 6.82
CA TYR A 128 9.67 -27.32 6.24
C TYR A 128 10.18 -26.80 4.89
N ILE A 129 9.27 -26.37 4.04
CA ILE A 129 9.57 -25.80 2.73
C ILE A 129 8.91 -24.43 2.60
N SER A 130 9.46 -23.60 1.71
CA SER A 130 8.81 -22.37 1.28
C SER A 130 8.30 -22.57 -0.14
N GLN A 131 6.98 -22.42 -0.32
CA GLN A 131 6.32 -22.52 -1.61
C GLN A 131 5.95 -21.14 -2.12
N GLU A 132 6.45 -20.79 -3.30
CA GLU A 132 6.12 -19.54 -4.00
C GLU A 132 4.92 -19.76 -4.92
N THR A 133 3.96 -18.83 -4.88
CA THR A 133 2.79 -18.82 -5.76
C THR A 133 2.69 -17.48 -6.49
N ILE A 134 2.42 -17.54 -7.80
CA ILE A 134 2.19 -16.35 -8.64
C ILE A 134 0.75 -15.87 -8.51
N VAL A 135 0.57 -14.58 -8.27
CA VAL A 135 -0.74 -13.91 -8.32
C VAL A 135 -1.16 -13.75 -9.79
N LYS A 136 -2.17 -14.50 -10.21
CA LYS A 136 -2.62 -14.54 -11.61
C LYS A 136 -3.81 -13.63 -11.92
N LYS A 137 -4.54 -13.19 -10.90
CA LYS A 137 -5.79 -12.43 -11.06
C LYS A 137 -5.70 -11.15 -10.26
N SER A 138 -6.42 -10.13 -10.74
CA SER A 138 -6.62 -8.93 -9.94
C SER A 138 -7.61 -9.20 -8.81
N GLY A 139 -7.42 -8.55 -7.68
CA GLY A 139 -8.30 -8.70 -6.52
C GLY A 139 -7.63 -8.41 -5.18
N GLY A 140 -8.38 -8.66 -4.12
CA GLY A 140 -7.94 -8.55 -2.74
C GLY A 140 -7.21 -9.81 -2.25
N TYR A 141 -6.15 -9.61 -1.49
CA TYR A 141 -5.24 -10.64 -0.99
C TYR A 141 -4.91 -10.37 0.47
N ASN A 142 -5.01 -11.39 1.32
CA ASN A 142 -4.76 -11.29 2.76
C ASN A 142 -3.46 -11.95 3.18
N LEU A 143 -2.87 -11.44 4.26
CA LEU A 143 -1.79 -12.12 4.95
C LEU A 143 -2.35 -13.39 5.64
N ASP A 144 -1.45 -14.33 5.91
CA ASP A 144 -1.75 -15.53 6.69
C ASP A 144 -0.57 -15.79 7.63
N MET A 145 -0.76 -15.46 8.91
CA MET A 145 0.28 -15.62 9.92
C MET A 145 0.57 -17.10 10.21
N THR A 146 -0.39 -18.01 9.98
CA THR A 146 -0.21 -19.44 10.23
C THR A 146 0.74 -20.08 9.22
N LYS A 147 0.83 -19.49 8.02
CA LYS A 147 1.71 -19.91 6.93
C LYS A 147 2.89 -18.95 6.69
N ASN A 148 3.04 -17.92 7.54
CA ASN A 148 4.00 -16.84 7.35
C ASN A 148 3.95 -16.26 5.92
N ARG A 149 2.73 -16.00 5.40
CA ARG A 149 2.53 -15.55 4.03
C ARG A 149 3.16 -14.18 3.81
N VAL A 150 4.04 -14.10 2.82
CA VAL A 150 4.74 -12.87 2.45
C VAL A 150 4.51 -12.56 0.98
N TYR A 151 4.05 -11.36 0.68
CA TYR A 151 3.97 -10.87 -0.69
C TYR A 151 5.30 -10.29 -1.19
N LYS A 152 5.61 -10.54 -2.45
CA LYS A 152 6.79 -10.05 -3.15
C LYS A 152 6.40 -9.52 -4.52
N ILE A 153 7.14 -8.53 -4.99
CA ILE A 153 7.02 -8.01 -6.36
C ILE A 153 8.34 -8.30 -7.05
N LYS A 154 8.27 -9.10 -8.11
CA LYS A 154 9.43 -9.69 -8.76
C LYS A 154 9.54 -9.24 -10.20
N ASN A 155 10.77 -9.16 -10.69
CA ASN A 155 11.03 -9.12 -12.12
C ASN A 155 11.62 -10.46 -12.56
N LEU A 156 10.85 -11.23 -13.32
CA LEU A 156 11.21 -12.60 -13.68
C LEU A 156 12.31 -12.68 -14.76
N SER A 157 12.55 -11.61 -15.51
CA SER A 157 13.63 -11.55 -16.51
C SER A 157 14.96 -11.06 -15.93
N SER A 158 14.96 -10.47 -14.73
CA SER A 158 16.16 -10.05 -14.03
C SER A 158 16.52 -11.03 -12.92
N ILE A 159 17.63 -11.76 -13.08
CA ILE A 159 18.07 -12.81 -12.16
C ILE A 159 19.24 -12.31 -11.32
N ASN A 160 19.13 -12.48 -9.99
CA ASN A 160 20.23 -12.20 -9.08
C ASN A 160 21.38 -13.22 -9.29
N PRO A 161 22.62 -12.75 -9.52
CA PRO A 161 23.74 -13.62 -9.88
C PRO A 161 24.22 -14.53 -8.74
N VAL A 162 23.89 -14.21 -7.49
CA VAL A 162 24.34 -14.95 -6.29
C VAL A 162 23.39 -16.11 -6.01
N ASN A 163 22.10 -15.83 -5.80
CA ASN A 163 21.13 -16.85 -5.39
C ASN A 163 20.36 -17.49 -6.56
N LYS A 164 20.60 -17.02 -7.79
CA LYS A 164 19.95 -17.49 -9.04
C LYS A 164 18.42 -17.36 -9.06
N LYS A 165 17.85 -16.53 -8.19
CA LYS A 165 16.42 -16.20 -8.17
C LYS A 165 16.16 -14.87 -8.84
N ALA A 166 14.96 -14.69 -9.37
CA ALA A 166 14.48 -13.39 -9.84
C ALA A 166 14.60 -12.32 -8.74
N VAL A 167 15.01 -11.12 -9.12
CA VAL A 167 15.07 -9.97 -8.21
C VAL A 167 13.66 -9.66 -7.68
N ALA A 168 13.59 -9.21 -6.43
CA ALA A 168 12.32 -9.05 -5.72
C ALA A 168 12.37 -7.90 -4.70
N TYR A 169 11.25 -7.20 -4.56
CA TYR A 169 10.93 -6.38 -3.40
C TYR A 169 9.98 -7.15 -2.49
N LYS A 170 10.31 -7.27 -1.20
CA LYS A 170 9.44 -7.92 -0.21
C LYS A 170 8.51 -6.88 0.42
N ILE A 171 7.21 -7.14 0.41
CA ILE A 171 6.24 -6.28 1.09
C ILE A 171 6.15 -6.72 2.55
N MET A 172 6.58 -5.85 3.45
CA MET A 172 6.52 -6.05 4.89
C MET A 172 5.49 -5.09 5.46
N ALA A 173 4.26 -5.56 5.62
CA ALA A 173 3.20 -4.85 6.31
C ALA A 173 2.63 -5.76 7.39
N PRO A 174 2.38 -5.25 8.61
CA PRO A 174 1.68 -6.04 9.63
C PRO A 174 0.24 -6.30 9.19
N ASP A 175 -0.37 -7.34 9.77
CA ASP A 175 -1.82 -7.49 9.64
C ASP A 175 -2.54 -6.36 10.41
N PHE A 176 -3.78 -6.09 10.01
CA PHE A 176 -4.60 -5.03 10.57
C PHE A 176 -6.07 -5.44 10.60
N GLN A 177 -6.85 -4.81 11.48
CA GLN A 177 -8.29 -5.00 11.54
C GLN A 177 -8.93 -4.47 10.24
N LYS A 178 -9.51 -5.37 9.46
CA LYS A 178 -10.28 -5.02 8.26
C LYS A 178 -11.52 -4.22 8.64
N ILE A 179 -12.10 -3.53 7.67
CA ILE A 179 -13.34 -2.80 7.92
C ILE A 179 -14.40 -3.70 8.55
N VAL A 180 -14.96 -3.24 9.67
CA VAL A 180 -15.96 -3.96 10.47
C VAL A 180 -17.40 -3.72 9.99
N ALA A 181 -17.60 -2.74 9.11
CA ALA A 181 -18.89 -2.45 8.52
C ALA A 181 -19.39 -3.65 7.71
N GLN A 182 -20.69 -3.94 7.81
CA GLN A 182 -21.32 -5.03 7.06
C GLN A 182 -21.15 -4.85 5.54
N GLN A 183 -21.02 -5.95 4.81
CA GLN A 183 -20.70 -5.94 3.38
C GLN A 183 -21.74 -5.17 2.55
N GLU A 184 -23.00 -5.21 2.95
CA GLU A 184 -24.13 -4.55 2.29
C GLU A 184 -24.16 -3.02 2.59
N SER A 185 -23.41 -2.57 3.60
CA SER A 185 -23.40 -1.17 4.02
C SER A 185 -22.77 -0.26 2.95
N PHE A 186 -23.18 1.00 2.94
CA PHE A 186 -22.54 2.01 2.10
C PHE A 186 -21.08 2.22 2.46
N ASN A 187 -20.72 2.09 3.74
CA ASN A 187 -19.34 2.24 4.21
C ASN A 187 -18.46 1.17 3.56
N TYR A 188 -18.84 -0.10 3.66
CA TYR A 188 -18.09 -1.21 3.04
C TYR A 188 -17.92 -1.03 1.53
N ARG A 189 -19.01 -0.75 0.81
CA ARG A 189 -18.98 -0.58 -0.66
C ARG A 189 -18.10 0.56 -1.14
N ARG A 190 -17.92 1.62 -0.34
CA ARG A 190 -17.08 2.76 -0.70
C ARG A 190 -15.61 2.56 -0.31
N THR A 191 -15.31 1.62 0.59
CA THR A 191 -13.97 1.41 1.15
C THR A 191 -13.47 -0.01 0.87
N GLU A 192 -13.78 -0.58 -0.29
CA GLU A 192 -13.42 -1.97 -0.59
C GLU A 192 -11.91 -2.23 -0.36
N PHE A 193 -11.05 -1.25 -0.63
CA PHE A 193 -9.60 -1.32 -0.35
C PHE A 193 -9.22 -1.66 1.10
N SER A 194 -10.10 -1.41 2.07
CA SER A 194 -9.89 -1.69 3.49
C SER A 194 -10.31 -3.10 3.91
N SER A 195 -10.90 -3.88 3.00
CA SER A 195 -11.38 -5.24 3.25
C SER A 195 -10.28 -6.31 3.14
N HIS A 196 -9.13 -5.98 2.53
CA HIS A 196 -7.99 -6.89 2.37
C HIS A 196 -6.67 -6.22 2.72
N ASN A 197 -5.62 -7.01 2.98
CA ASN A 197 -4.28 -6.47 3.27
C ASN A 197 -3.61 -5.83 2.05
N LEU A 198 -3.83 -6.41 0.88
CA LEU A 198 -3.23 -6.01 -0.39
C LEU A 198 -4.29 -6.10 -1.48
N PHE A 199 -4.26 -5.17 -2.42
CA PHE A 199 -4.95 -5.29 -3.69
C PHE A 199 -3.93 -5.33 -4.81
N VAL A 200 -4.14 -6.23 -5.77
CA VAL A 200 -3.31 -6.32 -6.98
C VAL A 200 -4.22 -6.02 -8.16
N THR A 201 -3.89 -4.99 -8.93
CA THR A 201 -4.61 -4.62 -10.16
C THR A 201 -3.65 -4.52 -11.33
N LYS A 202 -4.17 -4.69 -12.55
CA LYS A 202 -3.42 -4.38 -13.76
C LYS A 202 -3.36 -2.86 -13.90
N TYR A 203 -2.19 -2.31 -14.18
CA TYR A 203 -2.02 -0.87 -14.33
C TYR A 203 -3.00 -0.27 -15.35
N GLN A 204 -3.66 0.82 -14.94
CA GLN A 204 -4.43 1.72 -15.77
C GLN A 204 -4.00 3.18 -15.48
N PRO A 205 -3.77 4.02 -16.50
CA PRO A 205 -3.24 5.39 -16.30
C PRO A 205 -4.07 6.27 -15.36
N ASN A 206 -5.40 6.09 -15.34
CA ASN A 206 -6.33 6.94 -14.60
C ASN A 206 -6.82 6.31 -13.28
N GLU A 207 -6.32 5.13 -12.91
CA GLU A 207 -6.71 4.44 -11.67
C GLU A 207 -5.77 4.85 -10.53
N LEU A 208 -6.08 5.98 -9.87
CA LEU A 208 -5.18 6.62 -8.90
C LEU A 208 -5.64 6.50 -7.43
N THR A 209 -6.90 6.17 -7.18
CA THR A 209 -7.52 6.13 -5.84
C THR A 209 -7.94 4.71 -5.45
N GLY A 210 -7.88 4.38 -4.16
CA GLY A 210 -8.25 3.07 -3.63
C GLY A 210 -9.75 2.76 -3.77
N SER A 211 -10.58 3.78 -3.75
CA SER A 211 -12.04 3.71 -3.93
C SER A 211 -12.49 3.36 -5.36
N ASN A 212 -11.58 3.39 -6.35
CA ASN A 212 -11.87 2.98 -7.73
C ASN A 212 -11.23 1.63 -8.13
N MET A 213 -10.47 0.99 -7.24
CA MET A 213 -9.81 -0.29 -7.53
C MET A 213 -10.83 -1.42 -7.55
N GLY A 214 -11.09 -2.03 -8.72
CA GLY A 214 -11.98 -3.18 -8.86
C GLY A 214 -13.32 -2.95 -9.57
N SER A 215 -13.53 -1.76 -10.14
CA SER A 215 -14.65 -1.47 -11.07
C SER A 215 -14.33 -1.79 -12.53
#